data_AF-Q400S5-F1
#
_entry.id   AF-Q400S5-F1
#
_cell.length_a   1.000
_cell.length_b   1.000
_cell.length_c   1.000
_cell.angle_alpha   90.00
_cell.angle_beta   90.00
_cell.angle_gamma   90.00
#
_symmetry.space_group_name_H-M   'P 1'
#
loop_
_entity.id
_entity.type
_entity.pdbx_description
1 polymer ?
#
loop_
_entity_poly.entity_id
_entity_poly.type
_entity_poly.pdbx_seq_one_letter_code
_entity_poly.pdbx_strand_id
1 'polypeptide(L)' 'TSFLYNAKRAAVLLGKDPFDTNLIIAHIGNGASINAVKNGCSFDTSMGLTPLEGLV' A
#
# COMPACT_ATOMS: atom_id res chain seq x y z
N THR A 1 -7.89 -5.54 0.27
CA THR A 1 -7.32 -6.80 -0.26
C THR A 1 -6.03 -6.59 -1.04
N SER A 2 -5.97 -5.71 -2.06
CA SER A 2 -4.75 -5.46 -2.87
C SER A 2 -3.53 -4.99 -2.04
N PHE A 3 -3.66 -3.89 -1.28
CA PHE A 3 -2.53 -3.32 -0.52
C PHE A 3 -1.96 -4.22 0.57
N LEU A 4 -2.82 -4.93 1.31
CA LEU A 4 -2.39 -5.87 2.36
C LEU A 4 -1.58 -7.03 1.77
N TYR A 5 -2.02 -7.57 0.63
CA TYR A 5 -1.27 -8.62 -0.07
C TYR A 5 0.10 -8.11 -0.53
N ASN A 6 0.13 -6.94 -1.18
CA ASN A 6 1.36 -6.34 -1.68
C ASN A 6 2.35 -6.00 -0.56
N ALA A 7 1.89 -5.48 0.59
CA ALA A 7 2.73 -5.20 1.74
C ALA A 7 3.42 -6.46 2.29
N LYS A 8 2.63 -7.54 2.49
CA LYS A 8 3.17 -8.83 2.95
C LYS A 8 4.11 -9.46 1.94
N ARG A 9 3.78 -9.39 0.64
CA ARG A 9 4.62 -9.95 -0.42
C ARG A 9 5.93 -9.18 -0.56
N ALA A 10 5.90 -7.85 -0.44
CA ALA A 10 7.08 -7.01 -0.43
C ALA A 10 8.00 -7.34 0.74
N ALA A 11 7.47 -7.55 1.95
CA ALA A 11 8.29 -7.98 3.10
C ALA A 11 9.03 -9.30 2.84
N VAL A 12 8.36 -10.29 2.24
CA VAL A 12 8.98 -11.57 1.83
C VAL A 12 10.08 -11.35 0.79
N LEU A 13 9.83 -10.51 -0.23
CA LEU A 13 10.82 -10.21 -1.27
C LEU A 13 12.04 -9.46 -0.73
N LEU A 14 11.83 -8.63 0.29
CA LEU A 14 12.89 -7.89 0.98
C LEU A 14 13.60 -8.73 2.05
N GLY A 15 13.12 -9.94 2.35
CA GLY A 15 13.65 -10.79 3.42
C GLY A 15 13.52 -10.16 4.82
N LYS A 16 12.51 -9.31 5.03
CA LYS A 16 12.28 -8.58 6.28
C LYS A 16 11.03 -9.07 7.00
N ASP A 17 10.99 -8.85 8.31
CA ASP A 17 9.74 -9.02 9.07
C ASP A 17 8.70 -8.01 8.56
N PRO A 18 7.44 -8.41 8.32
CA PRO A 18 6.40 -7.52 7.84
C PRO A 18 6.20 -6.27 8.69
N PHE A 19 6.36 -6.37 10.02
CA PHE A 19 6.20 -5.26 10.95
C PHE A 19 7.44 -4.35 11.04
N ASP A 20 8.52 -4.69 10.35
CA ASP A 20 9.73 -3.86 10.20
C ASP A 20 9.87 -3.31 8.76
N THR A 21 8.75 -3.22 8.02
CA THR A 21 8.74 -2.68 6.65
C THR A 21 8.04 -1.34 6.57
N ASN A 22 8.70 -0.39 5.90
CA ASN A 22 8.14 0.88 5.46
C ASN A 22 8.08 0.87 3.93
N LEU A 23 6.88 1.01 3.37
CA LEU A 23 6.63 0.81 1.94
C LEU A 23 5.72 1.92 1.41
N ILE A 24 5.94 2.32 0.16
CA ILE A 24 4.96 3.07 -0.63
C ILE A 24 4.46 2.12 -1.70
N ILE A 25 3.16 1.84 -1.72
CA ILE A 25 2.53 0.93 -2.67
C ILE A 25 1.66 1.75 -3.61
N ALA A 26 2.02 1.78 -4.89
CA ALA A 26 1.20 2.36 -5.95
C ALA A 26 0.39 1.26 -6.63
N HIS A 27 -0.93 1.32 -6.53
CA HIS A 27 -1.85 0.49 -7.29
C HIS A 27 -2.32 1.28 -8.51
N ILE A 28 -1.98 0.81 -9.71
CA ILE A 28 -2.30 1.46 -10.98
C ILE A 28 -3.11 0.46 -11.82
N GLY A 29 -4.37 0.78 -12.06
CA GLY A 29 -5.31 -0.06 -12.81
C GLY A 29 -6.53 0.73 -13.25
N ASN A 30 -7.72 0.11 -13.25
CA ASN A 30 -8.98 0.77 -13.61
C ASN A 30 -9.41 1.88 -12.60
N GLY A 31 -8.65 2.02 -11.52
CA GLY A 31 -8.55 3.18 -10.64
C GLY A 31 -7.14 3.19 -10.04
N ALA A 32 -6.59 4.36 -9.76
CA ALA A 32 -5.21 4.51 -9.27
C ALA A 32 -5.18 5.08 -7.85
N SER A 33 -4.40 4.44 -6.98
CA SER A 33 -4.20 4.90 -5.60
C SER A 33 -2.85 4.51 -5.03
N ILE A 34 -2.37 5.31 -4.08
CA ILE A 34 -1.11 5.09 -3.37
C ILE A 34 -1.41 4.86 -1.89
N ASN A 35 -0.74 3.89 -1.29
CA ASN A 35 -0.80 3.61 0.15
C ASN A 35 0.60 3.70 0.77
N ALA A 36 0.73 4.52 1.81
CA ALA A 36 1.89 4.55 2.67
C ALA A 36 1.73 3.50 3.79
N VAL A 37 2.71 2.61 3.90
CA VAL A 37 2.80 1.60 4.95
C VAL A 37 3.94 1.95 5.87
N LYS A 38 3.67 2.00 7.17
CA LYS A 38 4.65 2.24 8.23
C LYS A 38 4.61 1.08 9.22
N ASN A 39 5.77 0.46 9.47
CA ASN A 39 5.90 -0.71 10.34
C ASN A 39 4.89 -1.83 10.01
N GLY A 40 4.71 -2.11 8.72
CA GLY A 40 3.75 -3.11 8.23
C GLY A 40 2.26 -2.72 8.29
N CYS A 41 1.93 -1.55 8.84
CA CYS A 41 0.57 -1.06 8.98
C CYS A 41 0.27 0.07 7.97
N SER A 42 -0.96 0.10 7.45
CA SER A 42 -1.43 1.23 6.62
C SER A 42 -1.37 2.52 7.45
N PHE A 43 -0.64 3.51 6.97
CA PHE A 43 -0.50 4.80 7.62
C PHE A 43 -1.38 5.86 6.95
N ASP A 44 -1.35 5.90 5.62
CA ASP A 44 -2.14 6.86 4.84
C ASP A 44 -2.41 6.32 3.42
N THR A 45 -3.49 6.75 2.79
CA THR A 45 -3.88 6.33 1.44
C THR A 45 -4.41 7.50 0.64
N SER A 46 -4.10 7.55 -0.65
CA SER A 46 -4.54 8.64 -1.54
C SER A 46 -6.05 8.60 -1.84
N MET A 47 -6.73 7.50 -1.52
CA MET A 47 -8.19 7.39 -1.66
C MET A 47 -8.87 7.95 -0.41
N GLY A 48 -9.79 8.90 -0.59
CA GLY A 48 -10.66 9.37 0.48
C GLY A 48 -11.94 8.56 0.60
N LEU A 49 -13.06 9.23 0.89
CA LEU A 49 -14.34 8.58 1.17
C LEU A 49 -14.91 7.82 -0.04
N THR A 50 -14.52 8.22 -1.26
CA THR A 50 -14.92 7.56 -2.50
C THR A 50 -13.69 7.28 -3.37
N PRO A 51 -13.75 6.29 -4.28
CA PRO A 51 -12.64 5.97 -5.19
C PRO A 51 -12.35 7.08 -6.23
N LEU A 52 -13.19 8.12 -6.28
CA LEU A 52 -13.03 9.26 -7.18
C LEU A 52 -11.87 10.17 -6.73
N GLU A 53 -11.56 10.18 -5.43
CA GLU A 53 -10.34 10.78 -4.91
C GLU A 53 -9.19 9.77 -5.07
N GLY A 54 -8.10 10.19 -5.74
CA GLY A 54 -7.00 9.30 -6.11
C GLY A 54 -6.02 9.97 -7.07
N LEU A 55 -5.27 9.16 -7.82
CA LEU A 55 -4.38 9.68 -8.86
C LEU A 55 -5.14 10.00 -10.15
N VAL A 56 -4.67 11.05 -10.86
CA VAL A 56 -5.13 11.45 -12.21
C VAL A 56 -4.50 10.57 -13.29
#